data_AF-A0A7C6INZ6-F1
#
_entry.id   AF-A0A7C6INZ6-F1
#
_cell.length_a   1.000
_cell.length_b   1.000
_cell.length_c   1.000
_cell.angle_alpha   90.00
_cell.angle_beta   90.00
_cell.angle_gamma   90.00
#
_symmetry.space_group_name_H-M   'P 1'
#
loop_
_entity.id
_entity.type
_entity.pdbx_description
1 polymer ?
#
loop_
_entity_poly.entity_id
_entity_poly.type
_entity_poly.pdbx_seq_one_letter_code
_entity_poly.pdbx_strand_id
1 'polypeptide(L)' 'ILVPLSEKASRGDQIMNAKSFAKQGFSLVITEEDFSIDTLLDSLNTLKNEGKKYIESMKNSQITDGTENVLAIIEKN' A
#
# COMPACT_ATOMS: atom_id res chain seq x y z
N ILE A 1 -2.94 -1.56 -6.98
CA ILE A 1 -4.25 -1.23 -6.37
C ILE A 1 -4.44 -2.20 -5.21
N LEU A 2 -4.83 -1.72 -4.04
CA LEU A 2 -5.15 -2.55 -2.88
C LEU A 2 -6.66 -2.46 -2.62
N VAL A 3 -7.27 -3.61 -2.33
CA VAL A 3 -8.68 -3.70 -1.95
C VAL A 3 -8.73 -4.43 -0.61
N PRO A 4 -8.61 -3.71 0.52
CA PRO A 4 -8.71 -4.34 1.83
C PRO A 4 -10.14 -4.81 2.07
N LEU A 5 -10.30 -5.90 2.81
CA LEU A 5 -11.60 -6.33 3.30
C LEU A 5 -12.24 -5.21 4.15
N SER A 6 -13.57 -5.19 4.17
CA SER A 6 -14.41 -4.28 4.97
C SER A 6 -14.00 -4.26 6.44
N GLU A 7 -14.31 -3.17 7.14
CA GLU A 7 -13.97 -2.98 8.56
C GLU A 7 -14.50 -4.12 9.45
N LYS A 8 -15.62 -4.75 9.07
CA LYS A 8 -16.24 -5.86 9.81
C LYS A 8 -15.53 -7.20 9.61
N ALA A 9 -14.87 -7.40 8.47
CA ALA A 9 -14.20 -8.65 8.10
C ALA A 9 -12.67 -8.57 8.18
N SER A 10 -12.13 -7.35 8.21
CA SER A 10 -10.70 -7.08 8.30
C SER A 10 -10.14 -7.46 9.67
N ARG A 11 -8.86 -7.86 9.70
CA ARG A 11 -8.08 -8.06 10.93
C ARG A 11 -7.54 -6.72 11.48
N GLY A 12 -8.15 -5.60 11.09
CA GLY A 12 -7.80 -4.22 11.46
C GLY A 12 -6.52 -3.69 10.78
N ASP A 13 -5.48 -4.52 10.75
CA ASP A 13 -4.18 -4.25 10.15
C ASP A 13 -4.25 -4.05 8.63
N GLN A 14 -5.09 -4.79 7.91
CA GLN A 14 -5.17 -4.70 6.45
C GLN A 14 -5.59 -3.31 5.96
N ILE A 15 -6.59 -2.71 6.60
CA ILE A 15 -7.06 -1.37 6.25
C ILE A 15 -6.00 -0.34 6.58
N MET A 16 -5.37 -0.47 7.76
CA MET A 16 -4.28 0.44 8.17
C MET A 16 -3.09 0.35 7.22
N ASN A 17 -2.69 -0.86 6.82
CA ASN A 17 -1.60 -1.09 5.88
C ASN A 17 -1.94 -0.54 4.49
N ALA A 18 -3.15 -0.79 3.99
CA ALA A 18 -3.61 -0.24 2.71
C ALA A 18 -3.58 1.30 2.72
N LYS A 19 -4.15 1.93 3.74
CA LYS A 19 -4.13 3.40 3.92
C LYS A 19 -2.71 3.94 4.05
N SER A 20 -1.83 3.24 4.77
CA SER A 20 -0.42 3.60 4.92
C SER A 20 0.33 3.56 3.58
N PHE A 21 0.12 2.53 2.77
CA PHE A 21 0.73 2.40 1.45
C PHE A 21 0.23 3.50 0.50
N ALA A 22 -1.06 3.82 0.53
CA ALA A 22 -1.61 4.94 -0.23
C ALA A 22 -1.01 6.29 0.19
N LYS A 23 -0.92 6.54 1.50
CA LYS A 23 -0.33 7.76 2.06
C LYS A 23 1.14 7.94 1.67
N GLN A 24 1.88 6.84 1.59
CA GLN A 24 3.28 6.83 1.14
C GLN A 24 3.41 6.97 -0.39
N GLY A 25 2.29 7.00 -1.12
CA GLY A 25 2.28 7.11 -2.57
C GLY A 25 2.70 5.83 -3.26
N PHE A 26 2.54 4.65 -2.64
CA PHE A 26 2.91 3.35 -3.22
C PHE A 26 1.74 2.67 -3.93
N SER A 27 0.50 3.00 -3.58
CA SER A 27 -0.65 2.35 -4.15
C SER A 27 -1.88 3.25 -4.19
N LEU A 28 -2.82 2.86 -5.04
CA LEU A 28 -4.22 3.25 -4.94
C LEU A 28 -4.96 2.27 -4.04
N VAL A 29 -5.97 2.74 -3.31
CA VAL A 29 -6.84 1.93 -2.46
C VAL A 29 -8.28 2.12 -2.89
N ILE A 30 -8.99 1.02 -3.06
CA ILE A 30 -10.45 0.98 -3.22
C ILE A 30 -10.98 0.21 -2.01
N THR A 31 -11.95 0.74 -1.28
CA THR A 31 -12.58 0.01 -0.18
C THR A 31 -13.41 -1.15 -0.75
N GLU A 32 -13.68 -2.19 0.04
CA GLU A 32 -14.56 -3.28 -0.40
C GLU A 32 -15.97 -2.74 -0.73
N GLU A 33 -16.43 -1.76 0.03
CA GLU A 33 -17.74 -1.11 -0.12
C GLU A 33 -17.85 -0.28 -1.41
N ASP A 34 -16.77 0.36 -1.83
CA ASP A 34 -16.71 1.16 -3.08
C ASP A 34 -16.23 0.33 -4.28
N PHE A 35 -15.98 -0.98 -4.09
CA PHE A 35 -15.47 -1.83 -5.14
C PHE A 35 -16.56 -2.17 -6.16
N SER A 36 -16.34 -1.72 -7.39
CA SER A 36 -17.18 -2.00 -8.54
C SER A 36 -16.30 -2.13 -9.79
N ILE A 37 -16.89 -2.60 -10.90
CA ILE A 37 -16.18 -2.66 -12.19
C ILE A 37 -15.73 -1.24 -12.61
N ASP A 38 -16.60 -0.25 -12.43
CA ASP A 38 -16.31 1.13 -12.84
C ASP A 38 -15.16 1.73 -12.00
N THR A 39 -15.22 1.60 -10.67
CA THR A 39 -14.16 2.11 -9.78
C THR A 39 -12.82 1.39 -9.98
N LEU A 40 -12.87 0.10 -10.35
CA LEU A 40 -11.68 -0.65 -10.74
C LEU A 40 -11.10 -0.13 -12.08
N LEU A 41 -11.92 0.07 -13.10
CA LEU A 41 -11.48 0.59 -14.40
C LEU A 41 -10.86 1.99 -14.27
N ASP A 42 -11.47 2.88 -13.49
CA ASP A 42 -10.95 4.21 -13.22
C ASP A 42 -9.60 4.16 -12.47
N SER A 43 -9.48 3.25 -11.51
CA SER A 43 -8.23 3.04 -10.78
C SER A 43 -7.13 2.46 -11.67
N LEU A 44 -7.49 1.56 -12.60
CA LEU A 44 -6.55 1.01 -13.58
C LEU A 44 -6.08 2.09 -14.58
N ASN A 45 -6.98 2.96 -15.03
CA ASN A 45 -6.63 4.10 -15.88
C ASN A 45 -5.70 5.08 -15.14
N THR A 46 -5.99 5.38 -13.87
CA THR A 46 -5.11 6.17 -13.02
C THR A 46 -3.74 5.52 -12.89
N LEU A 47 -3.68 4.21 -12.64
CA LEU A 47 -2.42 3.47 -12.54
C LEU A 47 -1.64 3.48 -13.87
N LYS A 48 -2.32 3.40 -15.01
CA LYS A 48 -1.68 3.49 -16.33
C LYS A 48 -1.02 4.86 -16.54
N ASN A 49 -1.68 5.94 -16.12
CA ASN A 49 -1.21 7.31 -16.31
C ASN A 49 -0.13 7.70 -15.29
N GLU A 50 -0.30 7.28 -14.04
CA GLU A 50 0.51 7.73 -12.91
C GLU A 50 1.42 6.63 -12.34
N GLY A 51 1.44 5.43 -12.95
CA GLY A 51 2.17 4.25 -12.49
C GLY A 51 3.62 4.52 -12.09
N LYS A 52 4.31 5.36 -12.87
CA LYS A 52 5.70 5.76 -12.63
C LYS A 52 5.89 6.46 -11.28
N LYS A 53 4.94 7.31 -10.86
CA LYS A 53 4.98 8.01 -9.56
C LYS A 53 5.00 7.03 -8.39
N TYR A 54 4.19 5.97 -8.47
CA TYR A 54 4.15 4.95 -7.43
C TYR A 54 5.46 4.18 -7.34
N ILE A 55 6.04 3.82 -8.50
CA ILE A 55 7.34 3.14 -8.60
C ILE A 55 8.47 4.03 -8.04
N GLU A 56 8.49 5.31 -8.41
CA GLU A 56 9.48 6.27 -7.91
C GLU A 56 9.35 6.48 -6.40
N SER A 57 8.12 6.60 -5.90
CA SER A 57 7.87 6.71 -4.46
C SER A 57 8.40 5.49 -3.71
N MET A 58 8.17 4.27 -4.21
CA MET A 58 8.74 3.06 -3.61
C MET A 58 10.26 3.05 -3.65
N LYS A 59 10.88 3.38 -4.80
CA LYS A 59 12.35 3.41 -4.96
C LYS A 59 13.03 4.42 -4.05
N ASN A 60 12.41 5.58 -3.86
CA ASN A 60 12.93 6.65 -3.02
C ASN A 60 12.56 6.48 -1.55
N SER A 61 11.69 5.53 -1.22
CA SER A 61 11.33 5.26 0.16
C SER A 61 12.53 4.68 0.90
N GLN A 62 12.85 5.27 2.05
CA GLN A 62 13.69 4.63 3.05
C GLN A 62 12.85 3.58 3.80
N ILE A 63 12.13 2.70 3.10
CA ILE A 63 11.78 1.39 3.70
C ILE A 63 13.13 0.66 3.81
N THR A 64 13.91 1.12 4.77
CA THR A 64 15.11 0.49 5.30
C THR A 64 14.67 -0.91 5.62
N ASP A 65 15.43 -1.85 5.07
CA ASP A 65 15.27 -3.27 5.25
C ASP A 65 14.96 -3.53 6.73
N GLY A 66 13.68 -3.78 7.04
CA GLY A 66 13.23 -3.98 8.41
C GLY A 66 14.00 -5.14 9.04
N THR A 67 14.45 -6.06 8.19
CA THR A 67 15.38 -7.15 8.49
C THR A 67 16.73 -6.63 8.97
N GLU A 68 17.38 -5.68 8.26
CA GLU A 68 18.65 -5.09 8.67
C GLU A 68 18.52 -4.36 10.02
N ASN A 69 17.43 -3.61 10.22
CA ASN A 69 17.19 -2.92 11.49
C ASN A 69 17.01 -3.92 12.65
N VAL A 70 16.29 -5.02 12.42
CA VAL A 70 16.12 -6.10 13.42
C VAL A 70 17.45 -6.82 13.67
N LEU A 71 18.21 -7.14 12.62
CA LEU A 71 19.54 -7.75 12.71
C LEU A 71 20.50 -6.86 13.50
N ALA A 72 20.54 -5.55 13.23
CA ALA A 72 21.37 -4.60 13.95
C ALA A 72 21.02 -4.50 15.45
N ILE A 73 19.76 -4.71 15.83
CA ILE A 73 19.35 -4.77 17.25
C ILE A 73 19.79 -6.10 17.89
N ILE A 74 19.70 -7.21 17.15
CA ILE A 74 20.09 -8.54 17.64
C ILE A 74 21.62 -8.63 17.83
N GLU A 75 22.42 -8.15 16.88
CA GLU A 75 23.89 -8.20 16.91
C GLU A 75 24.53 -7.26 17.95
N LYS A 76 23.78 -6.29 18.46
CA LYS A 76 24.26 -5.33 19.46
C LYS A 76 24.14 -5.83 20.91
N ASN A 77 23.54 -7.01 21.11
CA ASN A 77 23.46 -7.72 22.39
C ASN A 77 24.41 -8.92 22.40
#